data_AF-A0A0F9KCM9-F1
#
_entry.id   AF-A0A0F9KCM9-F1
#
_cell.length_a   1.000
_cell.length_b   1.000
_cell.length_c   1.000
_cell.angle_alpha   90.00
_cell.angle_beta   90.00
_cell.angle_gamma   90.00
#
_symmetry.space_group_name_H-M   'P 1'
#
loop_
_entity.id
_entity.type
_entity.pdbx_description
1 polymer ?
#
loop_
_entity_poly.entity_id
_entity_poly.type
_entity_poly.pdbx_seq_one_letter_code
_entity_poly.pdbx_strand_id
1 'polypeptide(L)' 'MEATIKFKSFTEKPDIILMDHRMPIKNGIEATKEILSMCESSKIIFASADTLVKDIALSI' A
#
# COMPACT_ATOMS: atom_id res chain seq x y z
N MET A 1 -3.36 8.47 -5.58
CA MET A 1 -4.30 7.68 -6.42
C MET A 1 -3.57 6.90 -7.50
N GLU A 2 -2.39 7.38 -7.91
CA GLU A 2 -1.51 6.77 -8.90
C GLU A 2 -1.13 5.31 -8.63
N ALA A 3 -0.78 4.95 -7.38
CA ALA A 3 -0.32 3.59 -7.05
C ALA A 3 -1.36 2.49 -7.34
N THR A 4 -2.65 2.75 -7.08
CA THR A 4 -3.71 1.74 -7.26
C THR A 4 -4.08 1.59 -8.73
N ILE A 5 -4.03 2.67 -9.51
CA ILE A 5 -4.19 2.64 -10.97
C ILE A 5 -3.04 1.85 -11.61
N LYS A 6 -1.80 2.11 -11.18
CA LYS A 6 -0.62 1.39 -11.66
C LYS A 6 -0.71 -0.10 -11.34
N PHE A 7 -1.14 -0.45 -10.12
CA PHE A 7 -1.39 -1.84 -9.73
C PHE A 7 -2.45 -2.54 -10.59
N LYS A 8 -3.50 -1.83 -11.01
CA LYS A 8 -4.52 -2.37 -11.93
C LYS A 8 -4.00 -2.57 -13.35
N SER A 9 -3.06 -1.73 -13.79
CA SER A 9 -2.51 -1.79 -15.15
C SER A 9 -1.51 -2.94 -15.37
N PHE A 10 -1.00 -3.55 -14.31
CA PHE A 10 -0.09 -4.69 -14.46
C PHE A 10 -0.85 -5.95 -14.88
N THR A 11 -0.37 -6.58 -15.96
CA THR A 11 -0.86 -7.87 -16.45
C THR A 11 -0.55 -9.00 -15.48
N GLU A 12 0.62 -8.93 -14.82
CA GLU A 12 1.04 -9.83 -13.75
C GLU A 12 1.21 -9.04 -12.46
N LYS A 13 0.64 -9.54 -11.36
CA LYS A 13 0.68 -8.82 -10.08
C LYS A 13 2.08 -8.92 -9.48
N PRO A 14 2.64 -7.81 -8.96
CA PRO A 14 3.93 -7.86 -8.28
C PRO A 14 3.87 -8.73 -7.03
N ASP A 15 4.90 -9.53 -6.80
CA ASP A 15 5.02 -10.36 -5.58
C ASP A 15 5.16 -9.52 -4.31
N ILE A 16 5.80 -8.35 -4.43
CA ILE A 16 6.09 -7.43 -3.32
C ILE A 16 5.83 -5.99 -3.76
N ILE A 17 5.13 -5.23 -2.93
CA ILE A 17 4.81 -3.83 -3.14
C ILE A 17 5.47 -3.02 -2.03
N LEU A 18 6.37 -2.11 -2.40
CA LEU A 18 6.92 -1.14 -1.47
C LEU A 18 6.03 0.11 -1.46
N MET A 19 5.39 0.37 -0.32
CA MET A 19 4.50 1.51 -0.14
C MET A 19 5.20 2.57 0.72
N ASP A 20 5.42 3.76 0.17
CA ASP A 20 5.93 4.90 0.93
C ASP A 20 4.80 5.53 1.76
N HIS A 21 5.06 5.74 3.05
CA HIS A 21 4.12 6.41 3.96
C HIS A 21 4.07 7.93 3.73
N ARG A 22 5.16 8.59 3.34
CA ARG A 22 5.22 10.06 3.19
C ARG A 22 4.67 10.51 1.83
N MET A 23 3.37 10.29 1.61
CA MET A 23 2.64 11.02 0.58
C MET A 23 1.99 12.27 1.19
N PRO A 24 2.20 13.48 0.64
CA PRO A 24 1.67 14.71 1.21
C PRO A 24 0.13 14.83 1.15
N ILE A 25 -0.58 13.90 0.49
CA ILE A 25 -1.98 14.07 0.08
C ILE A 25 -2.83 12.79 0.20
N LYS A 26 -2.26 11.57 0.07
CA LYS A 26 -3.03 10.32 0.10
C LYS A 26 -2.38 9.29 1.01
N ASN A 27 -3.12 8.75 1.97
CA ASN A 27 -2.59 7.77 2.92
C ASN A 27 -2.15 6.49 2.19
N GLY A 28 -0.88 6.10 2.33
CA GLY A 28 -0.38 4.79 1.85
C GLY A 28 -1.21 3.62 2.40
N ILE A 29 -1.87 3.83 3.54
CA ILE A 29 -2.85 2.92 4.17
C ILE A 29 -4.08 2.70 3.27
N GLU A 30 -4.68 3.76 2.71
CA GLU A 30 -5.84 3.60 1.84
C GLU A 30 -5.47 2.92 0.51
N ALA A 31 -4.31 3.29 -0.05
CA ALA A 31 -3.80 2.61 -1.24
C ALA A 31 -3.59 1.11 -0.99
N THR A 32 -3.11 0.76 0.21
CA THR A 32 -2.91 -0.64 0.63
C THR A 32 -4.24 -1.36 0.81
N LYS A 33 -5.24 -0.75 1.46
CA LYS A 33 -6.60 -1.31 1.56
C LYS A 33 -7.21 -1.59 0.19
N GLU A 34 -7.08 -0.64 -0.74
CA GLU A 34 -7.55 -0.81 -2.13
C GLU A 34 -6.82 -1.99 -2.82
N ILE A 35 -5.50 -2.09 -2.68
CA ILE A 35 -4.69 -3.15 -3.30
C ILE A 35 -5.03 -4.52 -2.70
N LEU A 36 -5.13 -4.63 -1.38
CA LEU A 36 -5.50 -5.87 -0.69
C LEU A 36 -6.91 -6.32 -1.06
N SER A 37 -7.85 -5.38 -1.22
CA SER A 37 -9.20 -5.68 -1.71
C SER A 37 -9.22 -6.23 -3.14
N MET A 38 -8.22 -5.89 -3.96
CA MET A 38 -8.07 -6.40 -5.33
C MET A 38 -7.29 -7.72 -5.38
N CYS A 39 -6.36 -7.93 -4.46
CA CYS A 39 -5.50 -9.09 -4.41
C CYS A 39 -4.99 -9.29 -2.98
N GLU A 40 -5.70 -10.15 -2.25
CA GLU A 40 -5.47 -10.43 -0.82
C GLU A 40 -4.10 -11.08 -0.56
N SER A 41 -3.51 -11.74 -1.55
CA SER A 41 -2.18 -12.35 -1.48
C SER A 41 -1.02 -11.36 -1.70
N SER A 42 -1.30 -10.08 -1.96
CA SER A 42 -0.26 -9.07 -2.21
C SER A 42 0.56 -8.82 -0.95
N LYS A 43 1.89 -8.97 -1.04
CA LYS A 43 2.78 -8.65 0.08
C LYS A 43 3.17 -7.18 0.02
N ILE A 44 2.81 -6.41 1.04
CA ILE A 44 3.05 -4.96 1.08
C ILE A 44 4.04 -4.64 2.20
N ILE A 45 5.15 -4.00 1.84
CA ILE A 45 6.15 -3.49 2.77
C ILE A 45 5.94 -1.98 2.88
N PHE A 46 5.59 -1.52 4.07
CA PHE A 46 5.47 -0.10 4.36
C PHE A 46 6.82 0.48 4.78
N ALA A 47 7.32 1.44 4.01
CA ALA A 47 8.46 2.26 4.39
C ALA A 47 7.95 3.53 5.07
N SER A 48 8.12 3.62 6.39
CA SER A 48 7.79 4.81 7.19
C SER A 48 8.94 5.16 8.12
N ALA A 49 9.18 6.45 8.30
CA ALA A 49 10.08 7.00 9.32
C ALA A 49 9.32 7.45 10.59
N ASP A 50 7.99 7.30 10.61
CA ASP A 50 7.13 7.71 11.71
C ASP A 50 6.56 6.49 12.44
N THR A 51 6.86 6.38 13.73
CA THR A 51 6.49 5.27 14.61
C THR A 51 5.00 5.22 14.93
N LEU A 52 4.26 6.33 14.83
CA LEU A 52 2.81 6.36 15.14
C LEU A 52 1.96 5.58 14.12
N VAL A 53 2.49 5.39 12.93
CA VAL A 53 1.81 4.75 11.80
C VAL A 53 1.77 3.23 11.93
N LYS A 54 2.72 2.67 12.70
CA LYS A 54 2.89 1.23 12.88
C LYS A 54 1.64 0.56 13.41
N ASP A 55 1.02 1.14 14.44
CA ASP A 55 -0.16 0.55 15.09
C ASP A 55 -1.39 0.56 14.18
N ILE A 56 -1.52 1.59 13.34
CA ILE A 56 -2.60 1.67 12.35
C ILE A 56 -2.39 0.64 11.24
N ALA A 57 -1.14 0.46 10.78
CA ALA A 57 -0.79 -0.50 9.74
C ALA A 57 -0.91 -1.97 10.21
N LEU A 58 -0.79 -2.24 11.51
CA LEU A 58 -1.03 -3.56 12.10
C LEU A 58 -2.51 -3.85 12.35
N SER A 59 -3.36 -2.82 12.33
CA SER A 59 -4.80 -2.92 12.60
C SER A 59 -5.66 -3.07 11.33
N ILE A 60 -5.04 -3.12 10.15
CA ILE A 60 -5.67 -3.33 8.85
C ILE A 60 -5.47 -4.76 8.36
#